data_AF-A0A833D3K0-F1
#
_entry.id   AF-A0A833D3K0-F1
#
_cell.length_a   1.000
_cell.length_b   1.000
_cell.length_c   1.000
_cell.angle_alpha   90.00
_cell.angle_beta   90.00
_cell.angle_gamma   90.00
#
_symmetry.space_group_name_H-M   'P 1'
#
loop_
_entity.id
_entity.type
_entity.pdbx_description
1 polymer ?
#
loop_
_entity_poly.entity_id
_entity_poly.type
_entity_poly.pdbx_seq_one_letter_code
_entity_poly.pdbx_strand_id
1 'polypeptide(L)'
;MLVKATLASLNDANLTGNYAVLHARSSRQVREQLTPQSFFDAFKVFREQGIDLGPVLTLRPTFSAKPAIGEENRLVLKGHFDTSGQRQRFPAARYDRVAFDMDFIQSEGAWKMIRVNVDVK
;
A
#
# COMPACT_ATOMS: atom_id res chain seq x y z
N MET A 1 8.49 -8.44 0.39
CA MET A 1 8.95 -7.10 -0.03
C MET A 1 7.87 -6.28 -0.71
N LEU A 2 7.07 -6.83 -1.65
CA LEU A 2 6.06 -6.08 -2.42
C LEU A 2 5.13 -5.19 -1.58
N VAL A 3 4.45 -5.75 -0.58
CA VAL A 3 3.53 -5.01 0.31
C VAL A 3 4.20 -3.77 0.91
N LYS A 4 5.35 -3.96 1.59
CA LYS A 4 6.08 -2.86 2.23
C LYS A 4 6.55 -1.81 1.22
N ALA A 5 7.01 -2.25 0.05
CA ALA A 5 7.52 -1.35 -0.97
C ALA A 5 6.40 -0.47 -1.57
N THR A 6 5.18 -1.02 -1.72
CA THR A 6 3.98 -0.27 -2.11
C THR A 6 3.56 0.69 -1.00
N LEU A 7 3.50 0.23 0.26
CA LEU A 7 3.15 1.09 1.40
C LEU A 7 4.16 2.22 1.60
N ALA A 8 5.46 1.99 1.36
CA ALA A 8 6.47 3.03 1.44
C ALA A 8 6.25 4.11 0.37
N SER A 9 6.01 3.72 -0.89
CA SER A 9 5.68 4.69 -1.95
C SER A 9 4.36 5.40 -1.71
N LEU A 10 3.37 4.71 -1.13
CA LEU A 10 2.10 5.34 -0.76
C LEU A 10 2.30 6.37 0.37
N ASN A 11 3.10 6.06 1.38
CA ASN A 11 3.40 6.99 2.48
C ASN A 11 4.09 8.26 1.95
N ASP A 12 5.12 8.08 1.12
CA ASP A 12 5.84 9.18 0.49
C ASP A 12 4.90 10.06 -0.37
N ALA A 13 4.02 9.43 -1.16
CA ALA A 13 3.02 10.14 -1.95
C ALA A 13 1.99 10.87 -1.08
N ASN A 14 1.57 10.30 0.05
CA ASN A 14 0.67 10.95 0.99
C ASN A 14 1.32 12.19 1.64
N LEU A 15 2.60 12.10 2.00
CA LEU A 15 3.35 13.19 2.63
C LEU A 15 3.67 14.33 1.67
N THR A 16 4.00 14.00 0.42
CA THR A 16 4.44 14.98 -0.59
C THR A 16 3.32 15.46 -1.51
N GLY A 17 2.19 14.74 -1.55
CA GLY A 17 1.15 14.91 -2.58
C GLY A 17 1.56 14.39 -3.96
N ASN A 18 2.75 13.79 -4.12
CA ASN A 18 3.26 13.34 -5.41
C ASN A 18 3.06 11.84 -5.63
N TYR A 19 2.05 11.48 -6.42
CA TYR A 19 1.72 10.09 -6.74
C TYR A 19 2.39 9.55 -8.01
N ALA A 20 3.27 10.31 -8.67
CA ALA A 20 3.91 9.89 -9.91
C ALA A 20 4.73 8.61 -9.74
N VAL A 21 5.41 8.44 -8.59
CA VAL A 21 6.20 7.24 -8.30
C VAL A 21 5.30 6.02 -8.10
N LEU A 22 4.21 6.15 -7.32
CA LEU A 22 3.26 5.05 -7.11
C LEU A 22 2.62 4.62 -8.44
N HIS A 23 2.22 5.59 -9.27
CA HIS A 23 1.69 5.36 -10.60
C HIS A 23 2.71 4.65 -11.50
N ALA A 24 3.94 5.15 -11.61
CA ALA A 24 4.99 4.55 -12.44
C ALA A 24 5.34 3.10 -12.04
N ARG A 25 5.19 2.76 -10.75
CA ARG A 25 5.42 1.39 -10.21
C ARG A 25 4.23 0.45 -10.43
N SER A 26 3.07 0.97 -10.81
CA SER A 26 1.88 0.19 -11.14
C SER A 26 2.05 -0.55 -12.46
N SER A 27 1.17 -1.51 -12.75
CA SER A 27 1.18 -2.25 -14.01
C SER A 27 0.89 -1.32 -15.19
N ARG A 28 1.30 -1.72 -16.41
CA ARG A 28 0.99 -0.96 -17.63
C ARG A 28 -0.50 -0.63 -17.73
N GLN A 29 -1.36 -1.61 -17.45
CA GLN A 29 -2.82 -1.44 -17.45
C GLN A 29 -3.27 -0.33 -16.48
N VAL A 30 -2.76 -0.30 -15.25
CA VAL A 30 -3.10 0.77 -14.30
C VAL A 30 -2.59 2.11 -14.79
N ARG A 31 -1.39 2.15 -15.36
CA ARG A 31 -0.81 3.41 -15.86
C ARG A 31 -1.59 3.99 -17.04
N GLU A 32 -2.23 3.15 -17.84
CA GLU A 32 -3.09 3.54 -18.96
C GLU A 32 -4.50 3.97 -18.51
N GLN A 33 -5.01 3.42 -17.40
CA GLN A 33 -6.38 3.67 -16.92
C GLN A 33 -6.50 4.74 -15.82
N LEU A 34 -5.49 4.84 -14.96
CA LEU A 34 -5.46 5.77 -13.84
C LEU A 34 -4.35 6.80 -14.06
N THR A 35 -4.53 7.97 -13.45
CA THR A 35 -3.52 9.03 -13.42
C THR A 35 -2.95 9.18 -12.00
N PRO A 36 -1.82 9.88 -11.82
CA PRO A 36 -1.38 10.28 -10.49
C PRO A 36 -2.49 11.02 -9.69
N GLN A 37 -3.30 11.84 -10.37
CA GLN A 37 -4.45 12.53 -9.75
C GLN A 37 -5.50 11.55 -9.23
N SER A 38 -5.77 10.44 -9.94
CA SER A 38 -6.70 9.41 -9.48
C SER A 38 -6.26 8.81 -8.13
N PHE A 39 -4.95 8.60 -7.93
CA PHE A 39 -4.42 8.16 -6.63
C PHE A 39 -4.48 9.27 -5.58
N PHE A 40 -4.20 10.51 -5.97
CA PHE A 40 -4.36 11.68 -5.10
C PHE A 40 -5.80 11.74 -4.56
N ASP A 41 -6.81 11.60 -5.41
CA ASP A 41 -8.20 11.67 -4.97
C ASP A 41 -8.56 10.46 -4.08
N ALA A 42 -8.13 9.25 -4.46
CA ALA A 42 -8.42 8.02 -3.72
C ALA A 42 -7.86 8.01 -2.29
N PHE A 43 -6.68 8.60 -2.08
CA PHE A 43 -6.02 8.62 -0.77
C PHE A 43 -6.17 9.96 -0.02
N LYS A 44 -7.13 10.80 -0.42
CA LYS A 44 -7.40 12.10 0.21
C LYS A 44 -7.56 12.00 1.73
N VAL A 45 -8.36 11.05 2.21
CA VAL A 45 -8.63 10.86 3.65
C VAL A 45 -7.33 10.57 4.43
N PHE A 46 -6.44 9.73 3.89
CA PHE A 46 -5.15 9.43 4.53
C PHE A 46 -4.28 10.68 4.68
N ARG A 47 -4.26 11.54 3.66
CA ARG A 47 -3.51 12.81 3.70
C ARG A 47 -4.11 13.80 4.68
N GLU A 48 -5.42 14.02 4.62
CA GLU A 48 -6.12 14.98 5.48
C GLU A 48 -6.06 14.60 6.96
N GLN A 49 -6.08 13.29 7.27
CA GLN A 49 -5.93 12.78 8.63
C GLN A 49 -4.47 12.66 9.08
N GLY A 50 -3.50 12.96 8.21
CA GLY A 50 -2.07 12.86 8.53
C GLY A 50 -1.66 11.43 8.90
N ILE A 51 -2.23 10.42 8.25
CA ILE A 51 -1.91 9.01 8.51
C ILE A 51 -0.49 8.72 8.02
N ASP A 52 0.44 8.57 8.97
CA ASP A 52 1.82 8.15 8.72
C ASP A 52 1.92 6.62 8.73
N LEU A 53 2.24 6.00 7.60
CA LEU A 53 2.46 4.55 7.47
C LEU A 53 3.91 4.13 7.76
N GLY A 54 4.79 5.05 8.14
CA GLY A 54 6.18 4.78 8.53
C GLY A 54 6.37 3.63 9.54
N PRO A 55 5.57 3.53 10.62
CA PRO A 55 5.70 2.45 11.60
C PRO A 55 5.57 1.05 10.97
N VAL A 56 4.64 0.91 10.02
CA VAL A 56 4.34 -0.33 9.30
C VAL A 56 5.56 -0.88 8.55
N LEU A 57 6.43 0.00 8.04
CA LEU A 57 7.60 -0.40 7.27
C LEU A 57 8.61 -1.21 8.09
N THR A 58 8.60 -1.05 9.42
CA THR A 58 9.47 -1.76 10.36
C THR A 58 8.91 -3.11 10.83
N LEU A 59 7.61 -3.34 10.64
CA LEU A 59 6.88 -4.49 11.18
C LEU A 59 6.76 -5.64 10.18
N ARG A 60 6.47 -6.86 10.64
CA ARG A 60 6.16 -7.97 9.72
C ARG A 60 4.64 -8.05 9.52
N PRO A 61 4.16 -8.24 8.28
CA PRO A 61 2.74 -8.43 8.05
C PRO A 61 2.29 -9.82 8.52
N THR A 62 1.09 -9.88 9.06
CA THR A 62 0.33 -11.11 9.25
C THR A 62 -0.58 -11.30 8.04
N PHE A 63 -0.27 -12.27 7.18
CA PHE A 63 -1.10 -12.59 6.02
C PHE A 63 -2.34 -13.37 6.45
N SER A 64 -3.50 -12.99 5.93
CA SER A 64 -4.78 -13.67 6.21
C SER A 64 -4.94 -14.98 5.44
N ALA A 65 -4.20 -15.14 4.34
CA ALA A 65 -4.13 -16.37 3.55
C ALA A 65 -2.70 -16.56 3.03
N LYS A 66 -2.35 -17.79 2.64
CA LYS A 66 -1.08 -18.04 1.96
C LYS A 66 -1.06 -17.24 0.64
N PRO A 67 0.01 -16.47 0.36
CA PRO A 67 0.19 -15.83 -0.93
C PRO A 67 0.04 -16.86 -2.06
N ALA A 68 -0.90 -16.62 -2.95
CA ALA A 68 -1.18 -17.50 -4.07
C ALA A 68 -1.35 -16.65 -5.33
N ILE A 69 -0.95 -17.24 -6.46
CA ILE A 69 -1.37 -16.75 -7.76
C ILE A 69 -2.81 -17.22 -7.93
N GLY A 70 -3.74 -16.28 -7.89
CA GLY A 70 -5.17 -16.52 -8.07
C GLY A 70 -5.58 -16.42 -9.53
N GLU A 71 -6.83 -16.01 -9.75
CA GLU A 71 -7.40 -15.80 -11.08
C GLU A 71 -6.59 -14.79 -11.90
N GLU A 72 -6.61 -14.96 -13.22
CA GLU A 72 -5.95 -14.06 -14.18
C GLU A 72 -4.44 -13.85 -13.92
N ASN A 73 -3.79 -14.84 -13.31
CA ASN A 73 -2.36 -14.80 -12.98
C ASN A 73 -1.97 -13.65 -12.03
N ARG A 74 -2.90 -13.27 -11.14
CA ARG A 74 -2.70 -12.21 -10.15
C ARG A 74 -2.19 -12.80 -8.83
N LEU A 75 -1.11 -12.25 -8.31
CA LEU A 75 -0.66 -12.50 -6.94
C LEU A 75 -1.50 -11.64 -5.98
N VAL A 76 -2.32 -12.29 -5.17
CA VAL A 76 -3.18 -11.64 -4.19
C VAL A 76 -2.51 -11.68 -2.83
N LEU A 77 -2.29 -10.50 -2.22
CA LEU A 77 -1.67 -10.34 -0.92
C LEU A 77 -2.63 -9.61 0.01
N LYS A 78 -3.18 -10.34 0.98
CA LYS A 78 -4.09 -9.81 1.99
C LYS A 78 -3.56 -10.06 3.39
N GLY A 79 -3.73 -9.10 4.27
CA GLY A 79 -3.26 -9.21 5.63
C GLY A 79 -3.35 -7.91 6.40
N HIS A 80 -2.60 -7.84 7.48
CA HIS A 80 -2.50 -6.63 8.28
C HIS A 80 -1.15 -6.52 8.98
N PHE A 81 -0.87 -5.33 9.49
CA PHE A 81 0.21 -5.05 10.42
C PHE A 81 -0.40 -4.63 11.76
N ASP A 82 0.11 -5.20 12.84
CA ASP A 82 -0.23 -4.79 14.19
C ASP A 82 0.70 -3.65 14.63
N THR A 83 0.13 -2.47 14.85
CA THR A 83 0.86 -1.25 15.24
C THR A 83 0.60 -0.84 16.68
N SER A 84 -0.22 -1.58 17.43
CA SER A 84 -0.56 -1.29 18.82
C SER A 84 0.67 -1.12 19.72
N GLY A 85 1.67 -1.99 19.54
CA GLY A 85 2.93 -1.94 20.28
C GLY A 85 3.92 -0.87 19.83
N GLN A 86 3.64 -0.12 18.77
CA GLN A 86 4.55 0.88 18.21
C GLN A 86 4.37 2.29 18.79
N ARG A 87 3.34 2.51 19.63
CA ARG A 87 2.99 3.84 20.16
C ARG A 87 4.13 4.53 20.93
N GLN A 88 5.00 3.77 21.60
CA GLN A 88 6.17 4.34 22.28
C GLN A 88 7.23 4.87 21.30
N ARG A 89 7.43 4.16 20.18
CA ARG A 89 8.42 4.52 19.16
C ARG A 89 7.89 5.56 18.17
N PHE A 90 6.60 5.51 17.89
CA PHE A 90 5.89 6.38 16.97
C PHE A 90 4.65 6.95 17.66
N PRO A 91 4.81 7.96 18.54
CA PRO A 91 3.70 8.54 19.30
C PRO A 91 2.64 9.23 18.44
N ALA A 92 2.99 9.56 17.19
CA ALA A 92 2.05 10.10 16.21
C ALA A 92 1.15 9.03 15.55
N ALA A 93 1.45 7.74 15.70
CA ALA A 93 0.60 6.66 15.18
C ALA A 93 -0.71 6.61 15.98
N ARG A 94 -1.82 6.95 15.32
CA ARG A 94 -3.17 7.03 15.93
C ARG A 94 -4.04 5.80 15.67
N TYR A 95 -3.43 4.73 15.17
CA TYR A 95 -4.09 3.51 14.76
C TYR A 95 -3.32 2.30 15.32
N ASP A 96 -4.05 1.24 15.64
CA ASP A 96 -3.51 0.02 16.23
C ASP A 96 -3.35 -1.09 15.18
N ARG A 97 -3.96 -0.92 14.00
CA ARG A 97 -3.82 -1.85 12.88
C ARG A 97 -3.83 -1.15 11.53
N VAL A 98 -3.04 -1.68 10.60
CA VAL A 98 -3.13 -1.35 9.16
C VAL A 98 -3.45 -2.61 8.38
N ALA A 99 -4.66 -2.70 7.84
CA ALA A 99 -5.07 -3.78 6.95
C ALA A 99 -4.70 -3.43 5.51
N PHE A 100 -4.31 -4.43 4.73
CA PHE A 100 -4.01 -4.27 3.31
C PHE A 100 -4.64 -5.40 2.48
N ASP A 101 -5.03 -5.04 1.27
CA ASP A 101 -5.48 -5.96 0.24
C ASP A 101 -4.92 -5.45 -1.10
N MET A 102 -3.93 -6.17 -1.62
CA MET A 102 -3.15 -5.75 -2.78
C MET A 102 -3.05 -6.87 -3.80
N ASP A 103 -3.21 -6.49 -5.07
CA ASP A 103 -3.08 -7.41 -6.19
C ASP A 103 -1.88 -6.99 -7.05
N PHE A 104 -1.13 -7.98 -7.50
CA PHE A 104 0.02 -7.79 -8.37
C PHE A 104 -0.06 -8.71 -9.59
N ILE A 105 0.48 -8.27 -10.72
CA ILE A 105 0.61 -9.08 -11.92
C ILE A 105 2.07 -9.06 -12.39
N GLN A 106 2.53 -10.14 -13.02
CA GLN A 106 3.79 -10.13 -13.76
C GLN A 106 3.64 -9.26 -15.01
N SER A 107 4.40 -8.17 -15.07
CA SER A 107 4.38 -7.22 -16.18
C SER A 107 5.77 -6.60 -16.32
N GLU A 108 6.29 -6.54 -17.55
CA GLU A 108 7.61 -5.96 -17.83
C GLU A 108 8.75 -6.66 -17.07
N GLY A 109 8.63 -7.97 -16.85
CA GLY A 109 9.62 -8.78 -16.13
C GLY A 109 9.63 -8.61 -14.61
N ALA A 110 8.64 -7.91 -14.04
CA ALA A 110 8.53 -7.70 -12.59
C ALA A 110 7.09 -7.82 -12.10
N TRP A 111 6.92 -8.06 -10.79
CA TRP A 111 5.62 -7.93 -10.15
C TRP A 111 5.23 -6.45 -10.04
N LYS A 112 4.15 -6.07 -10.73
CA LYS A 112 3.62 -4.70 -10.75
C LYS A 112 2.26 -4.66 -10.06
N MET A 113 2.01 -3.59 -9.31
CA MET A 113 0.75 -3.40 -8.60
C MET A 113 -0.38 -3.13 -9.59
N ILE A 114 -1.49 -3.87 -9.45
CA ILE A 114 -2.72 -3.62 -10.20
C ILE A 114 -3.83 -3.08 -9.30
N ARG A 115 -3.78 -3.40 -8.01
CA ARG A 115 -4.72 -2.91 -6.99
C ARG A 115 -4.01 -2.65 -5.68
N VAL A 116 -4.39 -1.56 -5.02
CA VAL A 116 -3.96 -1.25 -3.65
C VAL A 116 -5.17 -0.77 -2.86
N ASN A 117 -5.47 -1.47 -1.76
CA ASN A 117 -6.41 -1.02 -0.76
C ASN A 117 -5.74 -1.08 0.62
N VAL A 118 -5.91 -0.01 1.39
CA VAL A 118 -5.31 0.14 2.72
C VAL A 118 -6.36 0.76 3.64
N ASP A 119 -6.50 0.17 4.82
CA ASP A 119 -7.44 0.60 5.85
C ASP A 119 -6.70 0.67 7.20
N VAL A 120 -6.96 1.71 7.97
CA VAL A 120 -6.37 1.91 9.30
C VAL A 120 -7.47 1.83 10.36
N LYS A 121 -7.19 1.12 11.45
CA LYS A 121 -8.10 0.92 12.57
C LYS A 121 -7.42 1.19 13.90
#